data_AF-A0A4P0YEG4-F1
#
_entry.id   AF-A0A4P0YEG4-F1
#
_cell.length_a   1.000
_cell.length_b   1.000
_cell.length_c   1.000
_cell.angle_alpha   90.00
_cell.angle_beta   90.00
_cell.angle_gamma   90.00
#
_symmetry.space_group_name_H-M   'P 1'
#
loop_
_entity.id
_entity.type
_entity.pdbx_description
1 polymer ?
#
loop_
_entity_poly.entity_id
_entity_poly.type
_entity_poly.pdbx_seq_one_letter_code
_entity_poly.pdbx_strand_id
1 'polypeptide(L)'
;MVESQPLRFPVQYVNRPNLDFRGFSGTVASGTVQVGQRLKVLPSGVESSVARIVTFDGDLQEAAAGEAITLVLKDEIDISRGDLLVDAQASLPAVQSASIDVVWMAEQPLTPGPELRHQKSPARRPALASTLSATRSILTT
;
A
#
# COMPACT_ATOMS: atom_id res chain seq x y z
N MET A 1 -12.56 13.65 6.53
CA MET A 1 -12.27 13.84 5.10
C MET A 1 -10.97 13.10 4.80
N VAL A 2 -10.96 12.12 3.89
CA VAL A 2 -9.77 11.29 3.61
C VAL A 2 -8.76 12.03 2.71
N GLU A 3 -9.21 13.06 1.99
CA GLU A 3 -8.36 13.89 1.13
C GLU A 3 -7.38 14.79 1.89
N SER A 4 -7.69 15.20 3.13
CA SER A 4 -6.76 16.03 3.93
C SER A 4 -5.66 15.22 4.62
N GLN A 5 -5.63 13.90 4.43
CA GLN A 5 -4.61 13.02 5.00
C GLN A 5 -3.40 12.92 4.06
N PRO A 6 -2.22 12.53 4.58
CA PRO A 6 -1.06 12.29 3.72
C PRO A 6 -1.35 11.24 2.64
N LEU A 7 -0.74 11.43 1.47
CA LEU A 7 -0.87 10.50 0.35
C LEU A 7 -0.42 9.09 0.75
N ARG A 8 -1.28 8.11 0.46
CA ARG A 8 -0.95 6.68 0.52
C ARG A 8 -1.48 6.00 -0.73
N PHE A 9 -0.56 5.50 -1.55
CA PHE A 9 -0.90 4.80 -2.78
C PHE A 9 -0.31 3.38 -2.76
N PRO A 10 -1.09 2.37 -2.35
CA PRO A 10 -0.64 0.98 -2.38
C PRO A 10 -0.60 0.48 -3.83
N VAL A 11 0.55 0.00 -4.26
CA VAL A 11 0.73 -0.54 -5.62
C VAL A 11 0.04 -1.88 -5.71
N GLN A 12 -1.05 -1.93 -6.46
CA GLN A 12 -1.85 -3.14 -6.66
C GLN A 12 -1.38 -3.95 -7.86
N TYR A 13 -0.91 -3.31 -8.92
CA TYR A 13 -0.47 -3.97 -10.13
C TYR A 13 0.66 -3.19 -10.79
N VAL A 14 1.63 -3.91 -11.37
CA VAL A 14 2.70 -3.32 -12.18
C VAL A 14 2.34 -3.60 -13.63
N ASN A 15 2.02 -2.55 -14.37
CA ASN A 15 1.63 -2.61 -15.76
C ASN A 15 2.86 -2.42 -16.67
N ARG A 16 3.14 -3.44 -17.49
CA ARG A 16 4.21 -3.46 -18.51
C ARG A 16 3.66 -4.05 -19.81
N PRO A 17 2.89 -3.28 -20.60
CA PRO A 17 2.32 -3.74 -21.85
C PRO A 17 3.38 -3.82 -22.97
N ASN A 18 4.46 -3.04 -22.86
CA ASN A 18 5.60 -3.04 -23.78
C ASN A 18 6.87 -2.57 -23.03
N LEU A 19 8.00 -2.48 -23.73
CA LEU A 19 9.30 -2.12 -23.14
C LEU A 19 9.36 -0.66 -22.67
N ASP A 20 8.59 0.23 -23.30
CA ASP A 20 8.67 1.67 -23.07
C ASP A 20 7.68 2.17 -22.01
N PHE A 21 6.73 1.33 -21.59
CA PHE A 21 5.71 1.69 -20.60
C PHE A 21 5.87 0.88 -19.33
N ARG A 22 6.09 1.59 -18.21
CA ARG A 22 6.01 1.04 -16.86
C ARG A 22 5.08 1.91 -16.02
N GLY A 23 3.92 1.35 -15.68
CA GLY A 23 2.92 2.00 -14.83
C GLY A 23 2.66 1.22 -13.55
N PHE A 24 2.30 1.92 -12.48
CA PHE A 24 1.96 1.34 -11.19
C PHE A 24 0.50 1.63 -10.87
N SER A 25 -0.35 0.62 -11.02
CA SER A 25 -1.80 0.75 -10.86
C SER A 25 -2.22 0.45 -9.43
N GLY A 26 -3.22 1.20 -8.96
CA GLY A 26 -3.76 1.09 -7.62
C GLY A 26 -4.91 2.06 -7.41
N THR A 27 -5.42 2.07 -6.20
CA THR A 27 -6.46 3.00 -5.75
C THR A 27 -5.81 3.91 -4.72
N VAL A 28 -6.00 5.22 -4.86
CA VAL A 28 -5.51 6.18 -3.86
C VAL A 28 -6.21 5.88 -2.54
N ALA A 29 -5.46 5.44 -1.53
CA ALA A 29 -6.04 5.05 -0.25
C ALA A 29 -6.33 6.27 0.64
N SER A 30 -5.48 7.30 0.55
CA SER A 30 -5.67 8.57 1.23
C SER A 30 -4.91 9.71 0.55
N GLY A 31 -5.30 10.95 0.83
CA GLY A 31 -4.68 12.15 0.28
C GLY A 31 -4.96 12.37 -1.21
N THR A 32 -4.13 13.23 -1.82
CA THR A 32 -4.14 13.50 -3.25
C THR A 32 -2.75 13.30 -3.85
N VAL A 33 -2.70 13.02 -5.15
CA VAL A 33 -1.48 12.89 -5.94
C VAL A 33 -1.57 13.75 -7.18
N GLN A 34 -0.50 14.48 -7.49
CA GLN A 34 -0.44 15.39 -8.65
C GLN A 34 0.74 15.05 -9.56
N VAL A 35 0.59 15.34 -10.86
CA VAL A 35 1.71 15.26 -11.81
C VAL A 35 2.84 16.18 -11.35
N GLY A 36 4.07 15.69 -11.39
CA GLY A 36 5.26 16.37 -10.91
C GLY A 36 5.53 16.23 -9.40
N GLN A 37 4.59 15.70 -8.62
CA GLN A 37 4.80 15.47 -7.18
C GLN A 37 5.92 14.46 -6.94
N ARG A 38 6.76 14.73 -5.94
CA ARG A 38 7.84 13.84 -5.53
C ARG A 38 7.31 12.80 -4.53
N LEU A 39 7.48 11.54 -4.88
CA LEU A 39 7.04 10.40 -4.10
C LEU A 39 8.23 9.57 -3.65
N LYS A 40 8.06 8.91 -2.51
CA LYS A 40 8.98 7.91 -1.97
C LYS A 40 8.30 6.55 -1.98
N VAL A 41 9.05 5.54 -2.41
CA VAL A 41 8.61 4.14 -2.41
C VAL A 41 9.00 3.51 -1.08
N LEU A 42 8.07 2.82 -0.44
CA LEU A 42 8.33 2.00 0.74
C LEU A 42 8.20 0.52 0.37
N PRO A 43 9.10 -0.35 0.90
CA PRO A 43 10.05 -0.07 1.98
C PRO A 43 11.44 0.45 1.54
N SER A 44 11.72 0.54 0.24
CA SER A 44 13.08 0.82 -0.29
C SER A 44 13.60 2.22 0.04
N GLY A 45 12.72 3.20 0.22
CA GLY A 45 13.05 4.60 0.48
C GLY A 45 13.48 5.38 -0.77
N VAL A 46 13.48 4.76 -1.95
CA VAL A 46 13.88 5.43 -3.21
C VAL A 46 12.80 6.42 -3.62
N GLU A 47 13.22 7.57 -4.15
CA GLU A 47 12.33 8.66 -4.55
C GLU A 47 12.31 8.85 -6.06
N SER A 48 11.15 9.20 -6.60
CA SER A 48 10.99 9.72 -7.97
C SER A 48 9.85 10.73 -8.00
N SER A 49 9.58 11.31 -9.17
CA SER A 49 8.46 12.21 -9.39
C SER A 49 7.41 11.57 -10.29
N VAL A 50 6.15 11.92 -10.06
CA VAL A 50 5.04 11.51 -10.95
C VAL A 50 5.23 12.16 -12.31
N ALA A 51 5.36 11.36 -13.36
CA ALA A 51 5.40 11.82 -14.74
C ALA A 51 3.98 11.98 -15.31
N ARG A 52 3.12 10.99 -15.08
CA ARG A 52 1.73 10.96 -15.59
C ARG A 52 0.82 10.22 -14.61
N ILE A 53 -0.44 10.63 -14.57
CA ILE A 53 -1.52 9.91 -13.89
C ILE A 53 -2.46 9.42 -14.99
N VAL A 54 -2.55 8.12 -15.20
CA VAL A 54 -3.31 7.51 -16.30
C VAL A 54 -4.55 6.80 -15.74
N THR A 55 -5.70 7.05 -16.34
CA THR A 55 -6.96 6.36 -16.07
C THR A 55 -7.52 5.75 -17.36
N PHE A 56 -8.65 5.06 -17.26
CA PHE A 56 -9.35 4.56 -18.44
C PHE A 56 -9.79 5.69 -19.38
N ASP A 57 -10.25 6.82 -18.81
CA ASP A 57 -10.76 7.97 -19.55
C ASP A 57 -9.66 8.91 -20.06
N GLY A 58 -8.39 8.61 -19.75
CA GLY A 58 -7.22 9.37 -20.17
C GLY A 58 -6.35 9.84 -19.02
N ASP A 59 -5.50 10.82 -19.31
CA ASP A 59 -4.53 11.36 -18.35
C ASP A 59 -5.17 12.45 -17.47
N LEU A 60 -4.83 12.40 -16.18
CA LEU A 60 -5.23 13.40 -15.19
C LEU A 60 -4.03 14.22 -14.72
N GLN A 61 -4.29 15.44 -14.25
CA GLN A 61 -3.30 16.27 -13.57
C GLN A 61 -3.23 16.00 -12.07
N GLU A 62 -4.35 15.57 -11.48
CA GLU A 62 -4.51 15.27 -10.07
C GLU A 62 -5.46 14.08 -9.89
N ALA A 63 -5.27 13.30 -8.84
CA ALA A 63 -6.20 12.28 -8.38
C ALA A 63 -6.26 12.25 -6.84
N ALA A 64 -7.41 11.87 -6.30
CA ALA A 64 -7.75 11.89 -4.89
C ALA A 64 -8.14 10.50 -4.37
N ALA A 65 -8.27 10.40 -3.05
CA ALA A 65 -8.65 9.17 -2.36
C ALA A 65 -9.93 8.54 -2.93
N GLY A 66 -9.87 7.22 -3.17
CA GLY A 66 -10.95 6.44 -3.78
C GLY A 66 -10.80 6.23 -5.29
N GLU A 67 -9.97 7.03 -5.98
CA GLU A 67 -9.80 6.92 -7.43
C GLU A 67 -8.83 5.80 -7.81
N ALA A 68 -9.21 5.01 -8.81
CA ALA A 68 -8.38 3.96 -9.39
C ALA A 68 -7.56 4.52 -10.55
N ILE A 69 -6.24 4.58 -10.38
CA ILE A 69 -5.32 5.26 -11.30
C ILE A 69 -4.09 4.38 -11.56
N THR A 70 -3.34 4.74 -12.60
CA THR A 70 -2.00 4.21 -12.88
C THR A 70 -0.99 5.34 -12.85
N LEU A 71 -0.02 5.27 -11.95
CA LEU A 71 1.07 6.24 -11.87
C LEU A 71 2.22 5.82 -12.78
N VAL A 72 2.68 6.73 -13.62
CA VAL A 72 3.95 6.61 -14.34
C VAL A 72 4.95 7.53 -13.65
N LEU A 73 6.12 7.02 -13.31
CA LEU A 73 7.19 7.78 -12.66
C LEU A 73 8.24 8.21 -13.68
N LYS A 74 8.98 9.28 -13.37
CA LYS A 74 10.05 9.78 -14.25
C LYS A 74 11.26 8.86 -14.30
N ASP A 75 11.59 8.26 -13.18
CA ASP A 75 12.76 7.40 -13.03
C ASP A 75 12.35 5.94 -13.05
N GLU A 76 13.19 5.09 -13.65
CA GLU A 76 12.96 3.66 -13.64
C GLU A 76 13.37 3.08 -12.27
N ILE A 77 12.43 3.07 -11.33
CA ILE A 77 12.60 2.49 -10.00
C ILE A 77 12.02 1.10 -9.95
N ASP A 78 12.73 0.17 -9.29
CA ASP A 78 12.15 -1.13 -9.00
C ASP A 78 11.06 -1.03 -7.92
N ILE A 79 9.81 -1.17 -8.37
CA ILE A 79 8.61 -1.15 -7.53
C ILE A 79 7.80 -2.39 -7.86
N SER A 80 7.38 -3.08 -6.81
CA SER A 80 6.62 -4.33 -6.88
C SER A 80 5.21 -4.16 -6.33
N ARG A 81 4.34 -5.12 -6.68
CA ARG A 81 3.03 -5.27 -6.04
C ARG A 81 3.26 -5.39 -4.54
N GLY A 82 2.67 -4.47 -3.78
CA GLY A 82 2.79 -4.43 -2.33
C GLY A 82 3.47 -3.19 -1.79
N ASP A 83 4.28 -2.56 -2.61
CA ASP A 83 4.97 -1.35 -2.22
C ASP A 83 3.98 -0.22 -2.03
N LEU A 84 4.38 0.73 -1.19
CA LEU A 84 3.57 1.89 -0.85
C LEU A 84 4.26 3.15 -1.36
N LEU A 85 3.60 3.86 -2.26
CA LEU A 85 4.01 5.19 -2.68
C LEU A 85 3.40 6.22 -1.72
N VAL A 86 4.25 7.11 -1.21
CA VAL A 86 3.87 8.17 -0.27
C VAL A 86 4.54 9.46 -0.68
N ASP A 87 4.08 10.60 -0.16
CA ASP A 87 4.78 11.87 -0.34
C ASP A 87 6.24 11.74 0.15
N ALA A 88 7.20 12.26 -0.60
CA ALA A 88 8.62 12.14 -0.25
C ALA A 88 8.93 12.74 1.14
N GLN A 89 8.25 13.84 1.50
CA GLN A 89 8.37 14.52 2.78
C GLN A 89 7.56 13.85 3.90
N ALA A 90 6.77 12.81 3.60
CA ALA A 90 6.06 12.07 4.63
C ALA A 90 7.07 11.40 5.58
N SER A 91 6.99 11.82 6.85
CA SER A 91 7.64 11.14 7.96
C SER A 91 6.78 9.96 8.38
N LEU A 92 7.14 8.76 7.93
CA LEU A 92 6.52 7.52 8.37
C LEU A 92 7.49 6.81 9.30
N PRO A 93 7.15 6.64 10.60
CA PRO A 93 7.98 5.86 11.49
C PRO A 93 8.04 4.42 10.96
N ALA A 94 9.24 3.90 10.78
CA ALA A 94 9.44 2.50 10.45
C ALA A 94 8.98 1.64 11.64
N VAL A 95 7.85 0.94 11.50
CA VAL A 95 7.33 0.09 12.59
C VAL A 95 7.64 -1.37 12.28
N GLN A 96 8.48 -1.99 13.11
CA GLN A 96 8.85 -3.41 13.00
C GLN A 96 7.83 -4.36 13.64
N SER A 97 6.88 -3.82 14.40
CA SER A 97 5.80 -4.55 15.06
C SER A 97 4.48 -3.83 14.82
N ALA A 98 3.41 -4.56 14.56
CA ALA A 98 2.07 -3.99 14.47
C ALA A 98 1.12 -4.85 15.29
N SER A 99 0.34 -4.24 16.17
CA SER A 99 -0.82 -4.90 16.77
C SER A 99 -1.91 -5.02 15.72
N ILE A 100 -2.41 -6.23 15.51
CA ILE A 100 -3.45 -6.55 14.53
C ILE A 100 -4.52 -7.37 15.24
N ASP A 101 -5.77 -6.92 15.19
CA ASP A 101 -6.90 -7.76 15.57
C ASP A 101 -7.21 -8.74 14.45
N VAL A 102 -7.10 -10.04 14.74
CA VAL A 102 -7.34 -11.13 13.77
C VAL A 102 -8.65 -11.82 14.14
N VAL A 103 -9.61 -11.82 13.22
CA VAL A 103 -10.80 -12.69 13.34
C VAL A 103 -10.40 -14.07 12.85
N TRP A 104 -10.21 -15.00 13.78
CA TRP A 104 -9.78 -16.37 13.50
C TRP A 104 -11.01 -17.26 13.25
N MET A 105 -11.08 -17.84 12.04
CA MET A 105 -12.22 -18.68 11.61
C MET A 105 -11.85 -20.16 11.42
N ALA A 106 -10.64 -20.58 11.81
CA ALA A 106 -10.20 -21.99 11.70
C ALA A 106 -10.49 -22.77 13.00
N GLU A 107 -10.76 -24.06 12.86
CA GLU A 107 -11.07 -24.95 13.99
C GLU A 107 -9.85 -25.19 14.91
N GLN A 108 -8.63 -25.15 14.37
CA GLN A 108 -7.42 -25.26 15.19
C GLN A 108 -7.13 -23.94 15.93
N PRO A 109 -6.82 -23.99 17.24
CA PRO A 109 -6.47 -22.80 18.01
C PRO A 109 -5.17 -22.17 17.50
N LEU A 110 -5.12 -20.84 17.48
CA LEU A 110 -3.96 -20.08 17.07
C LEU A 110 -2.84 -20.22 18.11
N THR A 111 -1.77 -20.93 17.78
CA THR A 111 -0.56 -21.03 18.62
C THR A 111 0.44 -19.90 18.30
N PRO A 112 1.06 -19.26 19.31
CA PRO A 112 2.18 -18.34 19.10
C PRO A 112 3.40 -19.07 18.51
N GLY A 113 3.86 -18.63 17.34
CA GLY A 113 4.73 -19.40 16.43
C GLY A 113 3.95 -20.56 15.77
N PRO A 114 4.17 -20.96 14.50
CA PRO A 114 5.16 -20.54 13.48
C PRO A 114 4.66 -19.32 12.67
N GLU A 115 5.43 -18.90 11.67
CA GLU A 115 5.11 -17.81 10.73
C GLU A 115 3.64 -17.82 10.29
N LEU A 116 2.91 -16.75 10.62
CA LEU A 116 1.57 -16.51 10.09
C LEU A 116 1.72 -15.67 8.84
N ARG A 117 1.08 -16.11 7.75
CA ARG A 117 1.09 -15.37 6.49
C ARG A 117 0.07 -14.23 6.56
N HIS A 118 0.50 -13.08 7.03
CA HIS A 118 -0.34 -11.87 7.05
C HIS A 118 -0.38 -11.23 5.66
N GLN A 119 -1.58 -11.08 5.11
CA GLN A 119 -1.81 -10.33 3.88
C GLN A 119 -2.29 -8.91 4.22
N LYS A 120 -1.39 -7.93 4.15
CA LYS A 120 -1.76 -6.51 4.01
C LYS A 120 -1.68 -6.18 2.53
N SER A 121 -2.76 -5.62 1.99
CA SER A 121 -2.85 -5.22 0.58
C SER A 121 -1.58 -4.51 0.08
N PRO A 122 -0.98 -4.93 -1.04
CA PRO A 122 -0.78 -6.31 -1.51
C PRO A 122 0.65 -6.83 -1.26
N ALA A 123 1.36 -6.27 -0.28
CA ALA A 123 2.72 -6.68 0.08
C ALA A 123 2.69 -8.00 0.85
N ARG A 124 3.37 -8.99 0.28
CA ARG A 124 3.62 -10.27 0.93
C ARG A 124 4.85 -10.14 1.82
N ARG A 125 4.67 -10.14 3.13
CA ARG A 125 5.77 -10.33 4.09
C ARG A 125 5.39 -11.40 5.11
N PRO A 126 6.27 -12.38 5.39
CA PRO A 126 6.10 -13.22 6.57
C PRO A 126 6.17 -12.31 7.81
N ALA A 127 5.24 -12.50 8.75
CA ALA A 127 5.24 -11.78 10.02
C ALA A 127 5.26 -12.79 11.17
N LEU A 128 6.12 -12.53 12.15
CA LEU A 128 6.18 -13.30 13.39
C LEU A 128 5.18 -12.70 14.38
N ALA A 129 4.19 -13.48 14.80
CA ALA A 129 3.30 -13.09 15.88
C ALA A 129 4.02 -13.32 17.22
N SER A 130 4.43 -12.24 17.89
CA SER A 130 5.17 -12.31 19.15
C SER A 130 4.28 -12.15 20.39
N THR A 131 3.04 -11.66 20.25
CA THR A 131 2.07 -11.59 21.37
C THR A 131 0.63 -11.61 20.85
N LEU A 132 -0.18 -12.52 21.39
CA LEU A 132 -1.60 -12.65 21.12
C LEU A 132 -2.38 -12.27 22.38
N SER A 133 -3.20 -11.23 22.30
CA SER A 133 -4.22 -10.95 23.30
C SER A 133 -5.57 -11.31 22.70
N ALA A 134 -6.12 -12.46 23.10
CA ALA A 134 -7.44 -12.90 22.65
C ALA A 134 -8.50 -12.37 23.63
N THR A 135 -9.38 -11.48 23.17
CA THR A 135 -10.60 -11.15 23.91
C THR A 135 -11.73 -12.04 23.39
N ARG A 136 -12.24 -12.91 24.27
CA ARG A 136 -13.36 -13.80 23.97
C ARG A 136 -14.67 -13.03 24.15
N SER A 137 -15.19 -12.44 23.08
CA SER A 137 -16.55 -11.86 23.12
C SER A 137 -17.57 -12.99 22.99
N ILE A 138 -18.21 -13.32 24.11
CA ILE A 138 -19.33 -14.25 24.17
C ILE A 138 -20.57 -13.42 23.82
N LEU A 139 -21.09 -13.57 22.60
CA LEU A 139 -22.42 -13.08 22.24
C LEU A 139 -23.44 -14.05 22.84
N THR A 140 -23.96 -13.73 24.02
CA THR A 140 -25.15 -14.38 24.57
C THR A 140 -26.39 -13.71 23.96
N THR A 141 -27.28 -14.51 23.39
CA THR A 141 -28.61 -14.13 22.87
C THR A 141 -29.50 -13.55 23.95
#